data_AF-A0A7G9SJ27-F1
#
_entry.id   AF-A0A7G9SJ27-F1
#
_cell.length_a   1.000
_cell.length_b   1.000
_cell.length_c   1.000
_cell.angle_alpha   90.00
_cell.angle_beta   90.00
_cell.angle_gamma   90.00
#
_symmetry.space_group_name_H-M   'P 1'
#
loop_
_entity.id
_entity.type
_entity.pdbx_description
1 polymer ?
#
loop_
_entity_poly.entity_id
_entity_poly.type
_entity_poly.pdbx_seq_one_letter_code
_entity_poly.pdbx_strand_id
1 'polypeptide(L)'
;MKNPRFIEWQWRTMRWTWVIFVIAAPVLVGMNFITAASDGDPLPWMDIPMAVGIVAWGTAIMWLARRWFNFMAGSEVCRWRRDR
;
A
#
# COMPACT_ATOMS: atom_id res chain seq x y z
N MET A 1 -28.01 5.21 -2.10
CA MET A 1 -26.71 5.92 -2.02
C MET A 1 -26.10 5.62 -0.65
N LYS A 2 -24.89 5.03 -0.57
CA LYS A 2 -24.26 4.69 0.72
C LYS A 2 -23.90 5.96 1.49
N ASN A 3 -23.94 5.91 2.82
CA ASN A 3 -23.61 7.05 3.68
C ASN A 3 -22.15 7.52 3.40
N PRO A 4 -21.92 8.78 3.00
CA PRO A 4 -20.59 9.27 2.63
C PRO A 4 -19.56 9.17 3.77
N ARG A 5 -20.01 9.26 5.03
CA ARG A 5 -19.13 9.06 6.20
C ARG A 5 -18.56 7.64 6.29
N PHE A 6 -19.34 6.64 5.87
CA PHE A 6 -18.90 5.25 5.86
C PHE A 6 -17.83 5.02 4.79
N ILE A 7 -18.02 5.58 3.58
CA ILE A 7 -17.04 5.50 2.49
C ILE A 7 -15.73 6.20 2.88
N GLU A 8 -15.82 7.36 3.53
CA GLU A 8 -14.64 8.08 4.03
C GLU A 8 -13.86 7.26 5.07
N TRP A 9 -14.57 6.60 5.99
CA TRP A 9 -13.95 5.70 6.97
C TRP A 9 -13.24 4.52 6.29
N GLN A 10 -13.88 3.87 5.31
CA GLN A 10 -13.27 2.76 4.56
C GLN A 10 -12.01 3.20 3.82
N TRP A 11 -12.06 4.35 3.14
CA TRP A 11 -10.89 4.93 2.46
C TRP A 11 -9.74 5.22 3.43
N ARG A 12 -10.05 5.79 4.59
CA ARG A 12 -9.06 6.09 5.62
C ARG A 12 -8.36 4.82 6.11
N THR A 13 -9.12 3.76 6.38
CA THR A 13 -8.57 2.46 6.78
C THR A 13 -7.68 1.88 5.69
N MET A 14 -8.15 1.84 4.43
CA MET A 14 -7.36 1.36 3.30
C MET A 14 -6.06 2.15 3.10
N ARG A 15 -6.10 3.47 3.26
CA ARG A 15 -4.92 4.32 3.18
C ARG A 15 -3.89 4.00 4.27
N TRP A 16 -4.34 3.76 5.50
CA TRP A 16 -3.45 3.37 6.59
C TRP A 16 -2.83 1.99 6.36
N THR A 17 -3.64 1.01 5.96
CA THR A 17 -3.14 -0.32 5.60
C THR A 17 -2.11 -0.24 4.48
N TRP A 18 -2.36 0.60 3.46
CA TRP A 18 -1.41 0.85 2.39
C TRP A 18 -0.08 1.43 2.88
N VAL A 19 -0.11 2.44 3.76
CA VAL A 19 1.11 3.02 4.34
C VAL A 19 1.90 1.98 5.13
N ILE A 20 1.22 1.18 5.96
CA ILE A 20 1.86 0.09 6.72
C ILE A 20 2.51 -0.90 5.75
N PHE A 21 1.81 -1.28 4.68
CA PHE A 21 2.32 -2.21 3.69
C PHE A 21 3.59 -1.71 3.00
N VAL A 22 3.61 -0.44 2.58
CA VAL A 22 4.78 0.19 1.94
C VAL A 22 5.99 0.22 2.87
N ILE A 23 5.77 0.36 4.18
CA ILE A 23 6.85 0.32 5.18
C ILE A 23 7.27 -1.13 5.49
N ALA A 24 6.32 -2.06 5.55
CA ALA A 24 6.60 -3.46 5.85
C ALA A 24 7.44 -4.12 4.75
N ALA A 25 7.22 -3.79 3.47
CA ALA A 25 7.97 -4.36 2.36
C ALA A 25 9.51 -4.22 2.50
N PRO A 26 10.09 -3.02 2.68
CA PRO A 26 11.54 -2.88 2.87
C PRO A 26 12.04 -3.48 4.19
N VAL A 27 11.21 -3.51 5.24
CA VAL A 27 11.58 -4.16 6.51
C VAL A 27 11.76 -5.67 6.30
N LEU A 28 10.82 -6.33 5.62
CA LEU A 28 10.90 -7.77 5.34
C LEU A 28 12.09 -8.10 4.42
N VAL A 29 12.31 -7.31 3.36
CA VAL A 29 13.49 -7.48 2.50
C VAL A 29 14.77 -7.30 3.31
N GLY A 30 14.86 -6.26 4.15
CA GLY A 30 16.01 -6.03 5.01
C GLY A 30 16.28 -7.18 5.98
N MET A 31 15.22 -7.77 6.56
CA MET A 31 15.34 -8.95 7.42
C MET A 31 15.93 -10.15 6.67
N ASN A 32 15.44 -10.44 5.45
CA ASN A 32 15.99 -11.52 4.63
C ASN A 32 17.48 -11.32 4.32
N PHE A 33 17.90 -10.09 4.06
CA PHE A 33 19.31 -9.75 3.83
C PHE A 33 20.17 -9.94 5.09
N ILE A 34 19.67 -9.52 6.25
CA ILE A 34 20.37 -9.70 7.54
C ILE A 34 20.55 -11.19 7.84
N THR A 35 19.50 -11.99 7.65
CA THR A 35 19.56 -13.45 7.87
C THR A 35 20.52 -14.14 6.90
N ALA A 36 20.43 -13.85 5.60
CA ALA A 36 21.36 -14.45 4.63
C ALA A 36 22.82 -14.07 4.95
N ALA A 37 23.08 -12.83 5.37
CA ALA A 37 24.41 -12.39 5.76
C ALA A 37 24.91 -13.05 7.05
N SER A 38 24.04 -13.37 8.01
CA SER A 38 24.43 -14.07 9.25
C SER A 38 24.76 -15.53 9.01
N ASP A 39 24.07 -16.16 8.05
CA ASP A 39 24.15 -17.60 7.83
C ASP A 39 25.21 -17.97 6.78
N GLY A 40 25.80 -16.96 6.11
CA GLY A 40 26.80 -17.13 5.05
C GLY A 40 26.19 -17.53 3.70
N ASP A 41 24.88 -17.36 3.56
CA ASP A 41 24.13 -17.67 2.35
C ASP A 41 24.27 -16.56 1.28
N PRO A 42 24.02 -16.89 0.01
CA PRO A 42 23.93 -15.88 -1.05
C PRO A 42 22.86 -14.82 -0.72
N LEU A 43 23.21 -13.54 -0.92
CA LEU A 43 22.27 -12.45 -0.68
C LEU A 43 21.05 -12.53 -1.62
N PRO A 44 19.82 -12.33 -1.12
CA PRO A 44 18.59 -12.52 -1.88
C PRO A 44 18.26 -11.28 -2.73
N TRP A 45 19.12 -10.97 -3.71
CA TRP A 45 18.97 -9.81 -4.59
C TRP A 45 17.65 -9.75 -5.37
N MET A 46 17.04 -10.91 -5.61
CA MET A 46 15.73 -11.03 -6.28
C MET A 46 14.57 -10.50 -5.45
N ASP A 47 14.72 -10.38 -4.12
CA ASP A 47 13.67 -9.87 -3.25
C ASP A 47 13.41 -8.38 -3.46
N ILE A 48 14.43 -7.62 -3.89
CA ILE A 48 14.32 -6.18 -4.16
C ILE A 48 13.35 -5.90 -5.33
N PRO A 49 13.58 -6.40 -6.57
CA PRO A 49 12.67 -6.14 -7.68
C PRO A 49 11.28 -6.74 -7.44
N MET A 50 11.19 -7.86 -6.72
CA MET A 50 9.90 -8.45 -6.34
C MET A 50 9.12 -7.52 -5.39
N ALA A 51 9.75 -7.01 -4.33
CA ALA A 51 9.14 -6.06 -3.40
C ALA A 51 8.72 -4.76 -4.12
N VAL A 52 9.56 -4.23 -5.01
CA VAL A 52 9.22 -3.07 -5.84
C VAL A 52 8.00 -3.35 -6.72
N GLY A 53 7.95 -4.51 -7.38
CA GLY A 53 6.82 -4.92 -8.20
C GLY A 53 5.52 -5.05 -7.40
N ILE A 54 5.58 -5.66 -6.22
CA ILE A 54 4.45 -5.81 -5.30
C ILE A 54 3.94 -4.44 -4.83
N VAL A 55 4.83 -3.51 -4.46
CA VAL A 55 4.46 -2.15 -4.07
C VAL A 55 3.87 -1.38 -5.26
N ALA A 56 4.45 -1.49 -6.46
CA ALA A 56 3.89 -0.85 -7.65
C ALA A 56 2.48 -1.36 -7.96
N TRP A 57 2.26 -2.68 -7.88
CA TRP A 57 0.96 -3.29 -8.10
C TRP A 57 -0.07 -2.89 -7.03
N GLY A 58 0.32 -2.90 -5.75
CA GLY A 58 -0.53 -2.41 -4.65
C GLY A 58 -0.91 -0.93 -4.81
N THR A 59 0.01 -0.10 -5.32
CA THR A 59 -0.28 1.31 -5.63
C THR A 59 -1.36 1.43 -6.71
N ALA A 60 -1.27 0.63 -7.77
CA ALA A 60 -2.28 0.61 -8.83
C ALA A 60 -3.66 0.20 -8.31
N ILE A 61 -3.73 -0.81 -7.44
CA ILE A 61 -4.97 -1.23 -6.78
C ILE A 61 -5.54 -0.09 -5.92
N MET A 62 -4.71 0.58 -5.13
CA MET A 62 -5.15 1.71 -4.30
C MET A 62 -5.71 2.86 -5.15
N TRP A 63 -5.13 3.09 -6.33
CA TRP A 63 -5.63 4.10 -7.26
C TRP A 63 -7.00 3.73 -7.83
N LEU A 64 -7.18 2.45 -8.19
CA LEU A 64 -8.46 1.91 -8.66
C LEU A 64 -9.52 1.97 -7.54
N ALA A 65 -9.16 1.55 -6.33
CA ALA A 65 -10.03 1.58 -5.16
C ALA A 65 -10.50 3.01 -4.86
N ARG A 66 -9.60 4.00 -4.89
CA ARG A 66 -9.97 5.42 -4.74
C ARG A 66 -11.02 5.85 -5.76
N ARG A 67 -10.80 5.50 -7.04
CA ARG A 67 -11.72 5.86 -8.13
C ARG A 67 -13.07 5.18 -7.95
N TRP A 68 -13.07 3.91 -7.55
CA TRP A 68 -14.29 3.15 -7.25
C TRP A 68 -15.08 3.75 -6.09
N PHE A 69 -14.42 4.09 -4.98
CA PHE A 69 -15.10 4.72 -3.85
C PHE A 69 -15.67 6.09 -4.18
N ASN A 70 -14.95 6.93 -4.92
CA ASN A 70 -15.48 8.22 -5.38
C ASN A 70 -16.67 8.06 -6.33
N PHE A 71 -16.64 7.07 -7.22
CA PHE A 71 -17.77 6.73 -8.08
C PHE A 71 -19.00 6.32 -7.25
N MET A 72 -18.81 5.44 -6.26
CA MET A 72 -19.89 5.00 -5.35
C MET A 72 -20.44 6.12 -4.46
N ALA A 73 -19.62 7.11 -4.13
CA ALA A 73 -20.00 8.28 -3.33
C ALA A 73 -20.68 9.38 -4.15
N GLY A 74 -20.60 9.34 -5.49
CA GLY A 74 -21.08 10.41 -6.38
C GLY A 74 -20.37 11.75 -6.17
N SER A 75 -19.24 11.77 -5.45
CA SER A 75 -18.51 12.97 -5.04
C SER A 75 -17.07 12.62 -4.70
N GLU A 76 -16.16 13.61 -4.75
CA GLU A 76 -14.75 13.40 -4.39
C GLU A 76 -14.55 13.41 -2.87
N VAL A 77 -14.87 12.29 -2.24
CA VAL A 77 -14.69 12.07 -0.78
C VAL A 77 -13.31 11.48 -0.48
N CYS A 78 -12.82 10.60 -1.35
CA CYS A 78 -11.55 9.87 -1.18
C CYS A 78 -10.40 10.61 -1.87
N ARG A 79 -9.55 11.26 -1.06
CA ARG A 79 -8.40 12.05 -1.51
C ARG A 79 -7.12 11.64 -0.79
N TRP A 80 -5.98 11.82 -1.45
CA TRP A 80 -4.66 11.57 -0.85
C TRP A 80 -4.25 12.69 0.11
N ARG A 81 -4.48 13.94 -0.30
CA ARG A 81 -4.27 15.15 0.49
C ARG A 81 -5.62 15.85 0.65
N ARG A 82 -5.96 16.31 1.85
CA ARG A 82 -7.00 17.33 2.02
C ARG A 82 -6.33 18.65 1.69
N ASP A 83 -6.81 19.34 0.67
CA ASP A 83 -6.41 20.74 0.44
C ASP A 83 -6.85 21.50 1.70
N ARG A 84 -5.88 22.16 2.33
CA ARG A 84 -6.08 23.00 3.51
C ARG A 84 -6.52 24.38 3.08
#